data_AF-A0A4R0YX64-F1
#
_entry.id   AF-A0A4R0YX64-F1
#
_cell.length_a   1.000
_cell.length_b   1.000
_cell.length_c   1.000
_cell.angle_alpha   90.00
_cell.angle_beta   90.00
_cell.angle_gamma   90.00
#
_symmetry.space_group_name_H-M   'P 1'
#
loop_
_entity.id
_entity.type
_entity.pdbx_description
1 polymer ?
#
loop_
_entity_poly.entity_id
_entity_poly.type
_entity_poly.pdbx_seq_one_letter_code
_entity_poly.pdbx_strand_id
1 'polypeptide(L)'
;MKKADKPVDQLAMVSSELRSGEWLAHAQRRSSRRKSAWNLLLLPLFAIPLCVTLMSVWLKLAAMAFDAFHPLHVSTFSHLRGPLMALVVFPIFVSSLLCSMIGANFLAYRIPAARRAMDQEDSTCPGVAYASSQRALIKVVTYVFSVGLVLVLLTLWLA
;
A
#
# COMPACT_ATOMS: atom_id res chain seq x y z
N MET A 1 -33.28 12.76 13.98
CA MET A 1 -32.06 12.77 13.14
C MET A 1 -30.87 12.36 14.02
N LYS A 2 -30.26 11.18 13.80
CA LYS A 2 -29.00 10.82 14.48
C LYS A 2 -27.90 11.72 13.93
N LYS A 3 -27.15 12.41 14.80
CA LYS A 3 -25.91 13.10 14.41
C LYS A 3 -25.01 12.08 13.72
N ALA A 4 -24.62 12.34 12.48
CA ALA A 4 -23.65 11.50 11.80
C ALA A 4 -22.34 11.61 12.58
N ASP A 5 -21.93 10.53 13.26
CA ASP A 5 -20.64 10.48 13.94
C ASP A 5 -19.55 10.80 12.92
N LYS A 6 -18.69 11.75 13.26
CA LYS A 6 -17.57 12.13 12.40
C LYS A 6 -16.73 10.88 12.15
N PRO A 7 -16.30 10.60 10.91
CA PRO A 7 -15.46 9.45 10.63
C PRO A 7 -14.18 9.57 11.47
N VAL A 8 -13.95 8.56 12.31
CA VAL A 8 -12.76 8.49 13.17
C VAL A 8 -11.53 8.49 12.28
N ASP A 9 -10.62 9.44 12.51
CA ASP A 9 -9.37 9.50 11.76
C ASP A 9 -8.42 8.41 12.26
N GLN A 10 -8.33 7.32 11.49
CA GLN A 10 -7.49 6.17 11.83
C GLN A 10 -6.01 6.54 11.97
N LEU A 11 -5.53 7.55 11.23
CA LEU A 11 -4.13 8.00 11.32
C LEU A 11 -3.86 8.72 12.64
N ALA A 12 -4.81 9.55 13.09
CA ALA A 12 -4.71 10.22 14.39
C ALA A 12 -4.73 9.20 15.54
N MET A 13 -5.60 8.20 15.47
CA MET A 13 -5.67 7.12 16.45
C MET A 13 -4.37 6.31 16.52
N VAL A 14 -3.81 5.91 15.37
CA VAL A 14 -2.51 5.22 15.34
C VAL A 14 -1.39 6.10 15.89
N SER A 15 -1.41 7.40 15.59
CA SER A 15 -0.41 8.34 16.14
C SER A 15 -0.50 8.44 17.66
N SER A 16 -1.70 8.50 18.24
CA SER A 16 -1.87 8.49 19.70
C SER A 16 -1.45 7.16 20.34
N GLU A 17 -1.76 6.03 19.70
CA GLU A 17 -1.35 4.69 20.17
C GLU A 17 0.18 4.53 20.17
N LEU A 18 0.86 5.07 19.16
CA LEU A 18 2.32 5.04 19.08
C LEU A 18 2.94 5.92 20.17
N ARG A 19 2.34 7.09 20.46
CA ARG A 19 2.80 7.98 21.53
C ARG A 19 2.59 7.38 22.92
N SER A 20 1.51 6.62 23.14
CA SER A 20 1.25 5.96 24.43
C SER A 20 2.04 4.65 24.62
N GLY A 21 2.63 4.10 23.56
CA GLY A 21 3.32 2.80 23.60
C GLY A 21 2.38 1.59 23.59
N GLU A 22 1.06 1.80 23.53
CA GLU A 22 0.05 0.73 23.54
C GLU A 22 -0.22 0.13 22.15
N TRP A 23 0.39 0.71 21.11
CA TRP A 23 0.17 0.32 19.71
C TRP A 23 0.31 -1.18 19.48
N LEU A 24 1.34 -1.82 20.03
CA LEU A 24 1.61 -3.24 19.77
C LEU A 24 0.51 -4.14 20.37
N ALA A 25 0.07 -3.84 21.59
CA ALA A 25 -1.02 -4.56 22.24
C ALA A 25 -2.34 -4.38 21.48
N HIS A 26 -2.63 -3.17 21.01
CA HIS A 26 -3.80 -2.88 20.18
C HIS A 26 -3.71 -3.54 18.80
N ALA A 27 -2.53 -3.56 18.18
CA ALA A 27 -2.27 -4.24 16.91
C ALA A 27 -2.47 -5.75 17.03
N GLN A 28 -1.94 -6.37 18.10
CA GLN A 28 -2.12 -7.80 18.36
C GLN A 28 -3.59 -8.15 18.62
N ARG A 29 -4.32 -7.33 19.39
CA ARG A 29 -5.77 -7.50 19.57
C ARG A 29 -6.53 -7.35 18.26
N ARG A 30 -6.08 -6.48 17.33
CA ARG A 30 -6.71 -6.34 16.00
C ARG A 30 -6.40 -7.53 15.10
N SER A 31 -5.17 -8.04 15.10
CA SER A 31 -4.78 -9.18 14.27
C SER A 31 -5.44 -10.48 14.71
N SER A 32 -5.58 -10.70 16.03
CA SER A 32 -6.24 -11.90 16.56
C SER A 32 -7.72 -12.01 16.21
N ARG A 33 -8.36 -10.90 15.81
CA ARG A 33 -9.77 -10.84 15.40
C ARG A 33 -9.99 -11.16 13.92
N ARG A 34 -9.03 -10.82 13.04
CA ARG A 34 -9.13 -11.03 11.59
C ARG A 34 -8.71 -12.46 11.22
N LYS A 35 -9.59 -13.42 11.51
CA LYS A 35 -9.35 -14.85 11.24
C LYS A 35 -10.04 -15.39 9.99
N SER A 36 -10.80 -14.58 9.24
CA SER A 36 -11.42 -15.10 8.02
C SER A 36 -10.38 -15.62 7.04
N ALA A 37 -10.63 -16.83 6.53
CA ALA A 37 -9.85 -17.44 5.46
C ALA A 37 -9.79 -16.54 4.20
N TRP A 38 -10.77 -15.64 4.04
CA TRP A 38 -10.79 -14.64 2.97
C TRP A 38 -9.58 -13.71 3.01
N ASN A 39 -9.11 -13.27 4.19
CA ASN A 39 -7.94 -12.42 4.27
C ASN A 39 -6.65 -13.18 3.89
N LEU A 40 -6.60 -14.48 4.22
CA LEU A 40 -5.49 -15.36 3.83
C LEU A 40 -5.46 -15.61 2.32
N LEU A 41 -6.63 -15.75 1.68
CA LEU A 41 -6.74 -15.92 0.23
C LEU A 41 -6.53 -14.63 -0.56
N LEU A 42 -6.89 -13.48 0.02
CA LEU A 42 -6.78 -12.17 -0.63
C LEU A 42 -5.33 -11.82 -1.01
N LEU A 43 -4.39 -12.16 -0.14
CA LEU A 43 -2.96 -11.90 -0.37
C LEU A 43 -2.41 -12.63 -1.61
N PRO A 44 -2.39 -13.98 -1.68
CA PRO A 44 -1.83 -14.69 -2.81
C PRO A 44 -2.67 -14.56 -4.08
N LEU A 45 -3.99 -14.42 -3.98
CA LEU A 45 -4.85 -14.41 -5.16
C LEU A 45 -4.92 -13.03 -5.83
N PHE A 46 -4.92 -11.94 -5.06
CA PHE A 46 -5.11 -10.59 -5.60
C PHE A 46 -3.91 -9.68 -5.31
N ALA A 47 -3.44 -9.59 -4.07
CA ALA A 47 -2.43 -8.60 -3.70
C ALA A 47 -1.06 -8.89 -4.32
N ILE A 48 -0.60 -10.15 -4.31
CA ILE A 48 0.71 -10.54 -4.86
C ILE A 48 0.73 -10.38 -6.39
N PRO A 49 -0.20 -10.95 -7.18
CA PRO A 49 -0.20 -10.78 -8.63
C PRO A 49 -0.28 -9.31 -9.05
N LEU A 50 -1.12 -8.53 -8.37
CA LEU A 50 -1.27 -7.11 -8.67
C LEU A 50 -0.04 -6.30 -8.25
N CYS A 51 0.63 -6.66 -7.15
CA CYS A 51 1.91 -6.06 -6.76
C CYS A 51 3.00 -6.31 -7.80
N VAL A 52 3.17 -7.57 -8.24
CA VAL A 52 4.15 -7.95 -9.25
C VAL A 52 3.88 -7.25 -10.57
N THR A 53 2.61 -7.17 -10.98
CA THR A 53 2.19 -6.49 -12.21
C THR A 53 2.50 -4.98 -12.14
N LEU A 54 2.07 -4.30 -11.08
CA LEU A 54 2.35 -2.87 -10.89
C LEU A 54 3.84 -2.58 -10.81
N MET A 55 4.59 -3.37 -10.04
CA MET A 55 6.04 -3.25 -9.91
C MET A 55 6.72 -3.39 -11.28
N SER A 56 6.29 -4.35 -12.10
CA SER A 56 6.83 -4.56 -13.44
C SER A 56 6.56 -3.38 -14.37
N VAL A 57 5.36 -2.78 -14.29
CA VAL A 57 5.02 -1.56 -15.03
C VAL A 57 5.88 -0.38 -14.58
N TRP A 58 6.00 -0.15 -13.27
CA TRP A 58 6.82 0.94 -12.73
C TRP A 58 8.29 0.80 -13.06
N LEU A 59 8.86 -0.41 -13.01
CA LEU A 59 10.24 -0.65 -13.40
C LEU A 59 10.46 -0.37 -14.90
N LYS A 60 9.50 -0.73 -15.77
CA LYS A 60 9.56 -0.38 -17.20
C LYS A 60 9.50 1.13 -17.42
N LEU A 61 8.63 1.84 -16.69
CA LEU A 61 8.56 3.30 -16.76
C LEU A 61 9.83 3.97 -16.25
N ALA A 62 10.40 3.47 -15.15
CA ALA A 62 11.68 3.95 -14.64
C ALA A 62 12.81 3.71 -15.64
N ALA A 63 12.80 2.56 -16.32
CA ALA A 63 13.73 2.28 -17.42
C ALA A 63 13.60 3.30 -18.56
N MET A 64 12.38 3.50 -19.06
CA MET A 64 12.12 4.48 -20.13
C MET A 64 12.53 5.90 -19.72
N ALA A 65 12.30 6.28 -18.46
CA ALA A 65 12.73 7.57 -17.94
C ALA A 65 14.26 7.69 -17.88
N PHE A 66 14.96 6.63 -17.46
CA PHE A 66 16.42 6.60 -17.47
C PHE A 66 16.98 6.73 -18.89
N ASP A 67 16.47 5.95 -19.85
CA ASP A 67 16.90 6.01 -21.25
C ASP A 67 16.65 7.41 -21.85
N ALA A 68 15.58 8.09 -21.43
CA ALA A 68 15.28 9.47 -21.84
C ALA A 68 16.25 10.50 -21.25
N PHE A 69 16.73 10.30 -20.01
CA PHE A 69 17.75 11.16 -19.41
C PHE A 69 19.16 10.86 -19.94
N HIS A 70 19.43 9.63 -20.37
CA HIS A 70 20.76 9.13 -20.72
C HIS A 70 20.79 8.38 -22.06
N PRO A 71 20.52 9.04 -23.19
CA PRO A 71 20.31 8.39 -24.49
C PRO A 71 21.53 7.65 -25.06
N LEU A 72 22.74 7.88 -24.52
CA LEU A 72 23.99 7.25 -24.97
C LEU A 72 24.33 5.96 -24.19
N HIS A 73 23.59 5.62 -23.14
CA HIS A 73 23.84 4.43 -22.34
C HIS A 73 23.13 3.21 -22.93
N VAL A 74 23.90 2.17 -23.30
CA VAL A 74 23.39 0.99 -24.04
C VAL A 74 22.72 -0.05 -23.13
N SER A 75 22.52 0.25 -21.84
CA SER A 75 21.92 -0.68 -20.88
C SER A 75 21.32 0.03 -19.66
N THR A 76 19.99 0.13 -19.64
CA THR A 76 19.17 0.94 -18.73
C THR A 76 19.40 0.75 -17.21
N PHE A 77 19.81 -0.45 -16.75
CA PHE A 77 19.99 -0.71 -15.30
C PHE A 77 21.34 -1.32 -14.91
N SER A 78 22.23 -1.63 -15.87
CA SER A 78 23.51 -2.27 -15.50
C SER A 78 24.46 -1.33 -14.76
N HIS A 79 24.27 -0.02 -14.92
CA HIS A 79 24.99 1.06 -14.25
C HIS A 79 24.45 1.35 -12.85
N LEU A 80 23.16 1.08 -12.62
CA LEU A 80 22.52 1.17 -11.31
C LEU A 80 22.88 -0.07 -10.48
N ARG A 81 24.00 0.01 -9.76
CA ARG A 81 24.46 -1.05 -8.84
C ARG A 81 24.42 -0.59 -7.39
N GLY A 82 24.23 -1.55 -6.49
CA GLY A 82 24.28 -1.33 -5.05
C GLY A 82 23.22 -0.32 -4.56
N PRO A 83 23.61 0.73 -3.82
CA PRO A 83 22.65 1.60 -3.14
C PRO A 83 21.74 2.38 -4.09
N LEU A 84 22.22 2.75 -5.29
CA LEU A 84 21.39 3.47 -6.28
C LEU A 84 20.23 2.59 -6.79
N MET A 85 20.48 1.29 -7.01
CA MET A 85 19.41 0.36 -7.39
C MET A 85 18.38 0.20 -6.28
N ALA A 86 18.82 0.16 -5.02
CA ALA A 86 17.92 0.10 -3.88
C ALA A 86 17.03 1.35 -3.78
N LEU A 87 17.58 2.54 -4.06
CA LEU A 87 16.83 3.80 -4.09
C LEU A 87 15.78 3.88 -5.20
N VAL A 88 15.89 3.05 -6.24
CA VAL A 88 14.86 2.93 -7.30
C VAL A 88 13.86 1.83 -6.97
N VAL A 89 14.35 0.62 -6.67
CA VAL A 89 13.52 -0.58 -6.52
C VAL A 89 12.67 -0.52 -5.25
N PHE A 90 13.24 -0.05 -4.13
CA PHE A 90 12.52 -0.06 -2.85
C PHE A 90 11.29 0.87 -2.85
N PRO A 91 11.38 2.15 -3.27
CA PRO A 91 10.19 3.00 -3.35
C PRO A 91 9.13 2.48 -4.32
N ILE A 92 9.55 1.91 -5.47
CA ILE A 92 8.65 1.27 -6.43
C ILE A 92 7.93 0.08 -5.79
N PHE A 93 8.67 -0.79 -5.09
CA PHE A 93 8.12 -1.95 -4.40
C PHE A 93 7.09 -1.54 -3.35
N VAL A 94 7.45 -0.63 -2.44
CA VAL A 94 6.54 -0.17 -1.36
C VAL A 94 5.28 0.47 -1.95
N SER A 95 5.43 1.32 -2.96
CA SER A 95 4.28 1.97 -3.62
C SER A 95 3.39 0.94 -4.31
N SER A 96 3.98 -0.04 -5.01
CA SER A 96 3.25 -1.10 -5.70
C SER A 96 2.51 -2.01 -4.72
N LEU A 97 3.12 -2.33 -3.58
CA LEU A 97 2.52 -3.12 -2.52
C LEU A 97 1.30 -2.41 -1.92
N LEU A 98 1.41 -1.11 -1.59
CA LEU A 98 0.29 -0.38 -1.00
C LEU A 98 -0.87 -0.20 -2.01
N CYS A 99 -0.56 0.13 -3.26
CA CYS A 99 -1.54 0.17 -4.34
C CYS A 99 -2.18 -1.20 -4.56
N SER A 100 -1.42 -2.29 -4.44
CA SER A 100 -1.97 -3.63 -4.59
C SER A 100 -2.91 -4.02 -3.47
N MET A 101 -2.63 -3.60 -2.23
CA MET A 101 -3.55 -3.78 -1.11
C MET A 101 -4.86 -3.02 -1.31
N ILE A 102 -4.83 -1.79 -1.83
CA ILE A 102 -6.05 -1.02 -2.19
C ILE A 102 -6.86 -1.80 -3.24
N GLY A 103 -6.21 -2.21 -4.33
CA GLY A 103 -6.84 -2.94 -5.43
C GLY A 103 -7.39 -4.29 -5.01
N ALA A 104 -6.63 -5.06 -4.23
CA ALA A 104 -7.04 -6.36 -3.72
C ALA A 104 -8.24 -6.24 -2.77
N ASN A 105 -8.24 -5.25 -1.87
CA ASN A 105 -9.40 -4.97 -1.01
C ASN A 105 -10.63 -4.57 -1.84
N PHE A 106 -10.46 -3.76 -2.89
CA PHE A 106 -11.54 -3.41 -3.81
C PHE A 106 -12.11 -4.64 -4.53
N LEU A 107 -11.25 -5.49 -5.10
CA LEU A 107 -11.67 -6.71 -5.78
C LEU A 107 -12.36 -7.69 -4.84
N ALA A 108 -11.81 -7.89 -3.64
CA ALA A 108 -12.43 -8.74 -2.62
C ALA A 108 -13.83 -8.24 -2.23
N TYR A 109 -14.02 -6.93 -2.07
CA TYR A 109 -15.33 -6.35 -1.73
C TYR A 109 -16.38 -6.52 -2.85
N ARG A 110 -15.96 -6.82 -4.09
CA ARG A 110 -16.87 -7.17 -5.19
C ARG A 110 -17.40 -8.60 -5.09
N ILE A 111 -16.74 -9.48 -4.33
CA ILE A 111 -17.19 -10.86 -4.13
C ILE A 111 -18.20 -10.87 -2.97
N PRO A 112 -19.49 -11.20 -3.20
CA PRO A 112 -20.52 -11.08 -2.16
C PRO A 112 -20.22 -11.90 -0.90
N ALA A 113 -19.64 -13.09 -1.04
CA ALA A 113 -19.26 -13.94 0.09
C ALA A 113 -18.16 -13.31 0.96
N ALA A 114 -17.11 -12.76 0.32
CA ALA A 114 -16.04 -12.07 1.02
C ALA A 114 -16.56 -10.79 1.69
N ARG A 115 -17.38 -10.00 0.98
CA ARG A 115 -18.01 -8.79 1.53
C ARG A 115 -18.81 -9.09 2.80
N ARG A 116 -19.67 -10.11 2.81
CA ARG A 116 -20.45 -10.47 4.00
C ARG A 116 -19.56 -10.86 5.18
N ALA A 117 -18.49 -11.60 4.93
CA ALA A 117 -17.53 -11.97 5.97
C ALA A 117 -16.81 -10.72 6.54
N MET A 118 -16.37 -9.80 5.67
CA MET A 118 -15.73 -8.55 6.09
C MET A 118 -16.69 -7.64 6.86
N ASP A 119 -17.94 -7.49 6.39
CA ASP A 119 -18.97 -6.68 7.06
C ASP A 119 -19.33 -7.27 8.44
N GLN A 120 -19.33 -8.62 8.58
CA GLN A 120 -19.50 -9.29 9.87
C GLN A 120 -18.33 -9.03 10.83
N GLU A 121 -17.08 -9.13 10.35
CA GLU A 121 -15.90 -8.82 11.16
C GLU A 121 -15.91 -7.34 11.62
N ASP A 122 -16.22 -6.42 10.71
CA ASP A 122 -16.26 -4.97 10.97
C ASP A 122 -17.37 -4.57 11.94
N SER A 123 -18.48 -5.31 12.01
CA SER A 123 -19.61 -5.01 12.91
C SER A 123 -19.24 -4.97 14.39
N THR A 124 -18.13 -5.61 14.77
CA THR A 124 -17.66 -5.69 16.15
C THR A 124 -16.81 -4.50 16.60
N CYS A 125 -16.40 -3.61 15.68
CA CYS A 125 -15.51 -2.49 15.99
C CYS A 125 -15.89 -1.22 15.20
N PRO A 126 -16.46 -0.20 15.87
CA PRO A 126 -16.73 1.08 15.22
C PRO A 126 -15.43 1.72 14.69
N GLY A 127 -15.46 2.25 13.47
CA GLY A 127 -14.32 2.94 12.85
C GLY A 127 -13.33 2.06 12.07
N VAL A 128 -13.56 0.74 11.98
CA VAL A 128 -12.69 -0.18 11.21
C VAL A 128 -13.27 -0.54 9.84
N ALA A 129 -14.46 0.00 9.52
CA ALA A 129 -15.16 -0.24 8.27
C ALA A 129 -14.28 -0.13 7.02
N TYR A 130 -14.61 -0.92 6.00
CA TYR A 130 -13.98 -0.88 4.68
C TYR A 130 -13.72 0.55 4.17
N ALA A 131 -14.72 1.44 4.24
CA ALA A 131 -14.61 2.80 3.72
C ALA A 131 -13.58 3.66 4.49
N SER A 132 -13.51 3.54 5.82
CA SER A 132 -12.51 4.26 6.62
C SER A 132 -11.11 3.74 6.36
N SER A 133 -10.96 2.41 6.28
CA SER A 133 -9.69 1.74 6.02
C SER A 133 -9.15 2.07 4.62
N GLN A 134 -10.00 2.08 3.58
CA GLN A 134 -9.61 2.50 2.23
C GLN A 134 -9.18 3.96 2.18
N ARG A 135 -9.91 4.88 2.82
CA ARG A 135 -9.52 6.30 2.86
C ARG A 135 -8.17 6.49 3.54
N ALA A 136 -7.91 5.81 4.65
CA ALA A 136 -6.62 5.86 5.33
C ALA A 136 -5.51 5.33 4.42
N LEU A 137 -5.73 4.20 3.75
CA LEU A 137 -4.74 3.58 2.85
C LEU A 137 -4.45 4.47 1.64
N ILE A 138 -5.46 5.09 1.03
CA ILE A 138 -5.29 6.05 -0.07
C ILE A 138 -4.44 7.24 0.38
N LYS A 139 -4.72 7.83 1.55
CA LYS A 139 -3.90 8.92 2.09
C LYS A 139 -2.43 8.51 2.22
N VAL A 140 -2.17 7.35 2.83
CA VAL A 140 -0.80 6.82 3.00
C VAL A 140 -0.14 6.61 1.64
N VAL A 141 -0.85 5.98 0.69
CA VAL A 141 -0.35 5.78 -0.68
C VAL A 141 0.01 7.09 -1.35
N THR A 142 -0.82 8.12 -1.27
CA THR A 142 -0.53 9.41 -1.89
C THR A 142 0.78 10.01 -1.36
N TYR A 143 1.00 9.97 -0.04
CA TYR A 143 2.26 10.46 0.55
C TYR A 143 3.45 9.61 0.14
N VAL A 144 3.37 8.29 0.30
CA VAL A 144 4.46 7.35 0.00
C VAL A 144 4.82 7.39 -1.49
N PHE A 145 3.81 7.42 -2.37
CA PHE A 145 4.01 7.50 -3.81
C PHE A 145 4.67 8.82 -4.22
N SER A 146 4.25 9.95 -3.64
CA SER A 146 4.84 11.25 -3.96
C SER A 146 6.32 11.32 -3.58
N VAL A 147 6.65 10.89 -2.36
CA VAL A 147 8.05 10.84 -1.89
C VAL A 147 8.86 9.84 -2.71
N GLY A 148 8.30 8.65 -2.97
CA GLY A 148 8.97 7.61 -3.75
C GLY A 148 9.25 8.03 -5.18
N LEU A 149 8.30 8.72 -5.83
CA LEU A 149 8.48 9.25 -7.18
C LEU A 149 9.62 10.26 -7.25
N VAL A 150 9.69 11.20 -6.29
CA VAL A 150 10.79 12.18 -6.21
C VAL A 150 12.13 11.47 -6.03
N LEU A 151 12.22 10.49 -5.13
CA LEU A 151 13.45 9.73 -4.90
C LEU A 151 13.90 8.97 -6.15
N VAL A 152 12.97 8.31 -6.84
CA VAL A 152 13.26 7.57 -8.08
C VAL A 152 13.77 8.54 -9.14
N LEU A 153 13.05 9.63 -9.42
CA LEU A 153 13.44 10.58 -10.46
C LEU A 153 14.80 11.24 -10.17
N LEU A 154 15.05 11.65 -8.92
CA LEU A 154 16.35 12.19 -8.52
C LEU A 154 17.47 11.17 -8.70
N THR A 155 17.22 9.91 -8.34
CA THR A 155 18.21 8.84 -8.50
C THR A 155 18.51 8.58 -9.97
N LEU A 156 17.48 8.51 -10.82
CA LEU A 156 17.64 8.30 -12.26
C LEU A 156 18.36 9.48 -12.95
N TRP A 157 18.15 10.71 -12.46
CA TRP A 157 18.82 11.90 -12.98
C TRP A 157 20.30 11.98 -12.58
N LEU A 158 20.65 11.52 -11.37
CA LEU A 158 22.02 11.57 -10.84
C LEU A 158 22.90 10.38 -11.26
N ALA A 159 22.29 9.24 -11.56
CA ALA A 159 22.97 8.02 -11.98
C ALA A 159 23.46 8.11 -13.43
#